data_AF-A0A946W3M9-F1
#
_entry.id   AF-A0A946W3M9-F1
#
_cell.length_a   1.000
_cell.length_b   1.000
_cell.length_c   1.000
_cell.angle_alpha   90.00
_cell.angle_beta   90.00
_cell.angle_gamma   90.00
#
_symmetry.space_group_name_H-M   'P 1'
#
loop_
_entity.id
_entity.type
_entity.pdbx_description
1 polymer ?
#
loop_
_entity_poly.entity_id
_entity_poly.type
_entity_poly.pdbx_seq_one_letter_code
_entity_poly.pdbx_strand_id
1 'polypeptide(L)'
;MSKIFAISSAGKTEKSFLDLRFGKCENVVTYNAETGETTIIENPYKNEAHSGINLVKFLINKGVSTIITGEVGAHFIIRVGFVFKHKF
;
A
#
# COMPACT_ATOMS: atom_id res chain seq x y z
N MET A 1 -19.31 3.61 -0.25
CA MET A 1 -18.12 2.94 -0.81
C MET A 1 -17.20 2.65 0.35
N SER A 2 -16.91 1.36 0.57
CA SER A 2 -16.01 0.93 1.64
C SER A 2 -14.62 1.51 1.45
N LYS A 3 -14.09 2.11 2.52
CA LYS A 3 -12.76 2.74 2.52
C LYS A 3 -11.72 1.71 2.91
N ILE A 4 -11.09 1.12 1.90
CA ILE A 4 -9.97 0.19 2.08
C ILE A 4 -8.66 0.92 1.80
N PHE A 5 -7.79 0.93 2.79
CA PHE A 5 -6.46 1.55 2.71
C PHE A 5 -5.43 0.46 2.42
N ALA A 6 -4.46 0.74 1.57
CA ALA A 6 -3.27 -0.08 1.38
C ALA A 6 -2.05 0.68 1.89
N ILE A 7 -1.19 0.01 2.66
CA ILE A 7 -0.02 0.60 3.31
C ILE A 7 1.20 -0.24 2.94
N SER A 8 2.25 0.36 2.39
CA SER A 8 3.49 -0.36 2.06
C SER A 8 4.26 -0.72 3.33
N SER A 9 4.65 -1.98 3.49
CA SER A 9 5.29 -2.48 4.71
C SER A 9 6.58 -3.26 4.40
N ALA A 10 7.61 -2.97 5.19
CA ALA A 10 8.89 -3.68 5.13
C ALA A 10 8.86 -5.04 5.84
N GLY A 11 7.74 -5.39 6.51
CA GLY A 11 7.61 -6.62 7.28
C GLY A 11 6.19 -7.17 7.35
N LYS A 12 6.04 -8.30 8.04
CA LYS A 12 4.80 -9.10 8.10
C LYS A 12 3.99 -8.86 9.38
N THR A 13 4.17 -7.72 10.04
CA THR A 13 3.46 -7.37 11.28
C THR A 13 2.93 -5.96 11.20
N GLU A 14 1.86 -5.65 11.94
CA GLU A 14 1.28 -4.29 11.99
C GLU A 14 2.24 -3.23 12.58
N LYS A 15 3.29 -3.66 13.28
CA LYS A 15 4.35 -2.80 13.82
C LYS A 15 5.54 -2.66 12.88
N SER A 16 5.50 -3.28 11.71
CA SER A 16 6.56 -3.16 10.72
C SER A 16 6.64 -1.74 10.19
N PHE A 17 7.85 -1.29 9.90
CA PHE A 17 8.06 0.04 9.33
C PHE A 17 7.41 0.16 7.94
N LEU A 18 6.99 1.38 7.62
CA LEU A 18 6.54 1.75 6.28
C LEU A 18 7.68 1.50 5.29
N ASP A 19 7.45 0.73 4.23
CA ASP A 19 8.43 0.63 3.15
C ASP A 19 8.32 1.85 2.24
N LEU A 20 9.42 2.57 2.08
CA LEU A 20 9.47 3.78 1.26
C LEU A 20 9.44 3.47 -0.24
N ARG A 21 9.73 2.24 -0.68
CA ARG A 21 9.81 1.90 -2.10
C ARG A 21 8.52 1.24 -2.54
N PHE A 22 7.45 1.99 -2.81
CA PHE A 22 6.11 1.44 -3.05
C PHE A 22 6.10 0.22 -3.98
N GLY A 23 6.63 0.33 -5.20
CA GLY A 23 6.60 -0.77 -6.17
C GLY A 23 7.46 -1.97 -5.78
N LYS A 24 8.43 -1.78 -4.89
CA LYS A 24 9.36 -2.82 -4.43
C LYS A 24 9.16 -3.16 -2.95
N CYS A 25 8.04 -2.76 -2.35
CA CYS A 25 7.80 -3.06 -0.96
C CYS A 25 7.70 -4.58 -0.78
N GLU A 26 8.14 -5.08 0.38
CA GLU A 26 8.04 -6.51 0.67
C GLU A 26 6.58 -6.95 0.83
N ASN A 27 5.80 -6.15 1.54
CA ASN A 27 4.40 -6.47 1.85
C ASN A 27 3.51 -5.24 1.69
N VAL A 28 2.21 -5.48 1.52
CA VAL A 28 1.16 -4.47 1.59
C VAL A 28 0.19 -4.88 2.68
N VAL A 29 -0.03 -3.98 3.62
CA VAL A 29 -1.08 -4.11 4.64
C VAL A 29 -2.34 -3.47 4.08
N THR A 30 -3.45 -4.20 4.04
CA THR A 30 -4.76 -3.63 3.74
C THR A 30 -5.57 -3.47 5.00
N TYR A 31 -6.21 -2.31 5.17
CA TYR A 31 -7.03 -1.97 6.32
C TYR A 31 -8.41 -1.53 5.86
N ASN A 32 -9.45 -2.23 6.32
CA ASN A 32 -10.83 -1.85 6.07
C ASN A 32 -11.33 -0.94 7.21
N ALA A 33 -11.56 0.34 6.93
CA ALA A 33 -11.98 1.29 7.95
C ALA A 33 -13.43 1.12 8.42
N GLU A 34 -14.24 0.29 7.76
CA GLU A 34 -15.61 -0.02 8.20
C GLU A 34 -15.63 -1.18 9.19
N THR A 35 -14.83 -2.23 8.94
CA THR A 35 -14.79 -3.45 9.79
C THR A 35 -13.65 -3.43 10.81
N GLY A 36 -12.64 -2.60 10.60
CA GLY A 36 -11.38 -2.63 11.36
C GLY A 36 -10.47 -3.80 11.00
N GLU A 37 -10.79 -4.57 9.96
CA GLU A 37 -10.02 -5.74 9.55
C GLU A 37 -8.71 -5.33 8.86
N THR A 38 -7.62 -5.96 9.29
CA THR A 38 -6.29 -5.82 8.70
C THR A 38 -5.86 -7.13 8.05
N THR A 39 -5.39 -7.09 6.81
CA THR A 39 -4.75 -8.24 6.16
C THR A 39 -3.39 -7.87 5.59
N ILE A 40 -2.43 -8.78 5.66
CA ILE A 40 -1.07 -8.57 5.15
C ILE A 40 -0.88 -9.45 3.91
N ILE A 41 -0.43 -8.83 2.83
CA ILE A 41 -0.26 -9.45 1.52
C ILE A 41 1.21 -9.27 1.11
N GLU A 42 1.90 -10.36 0.79
CA GLU A 42 3.24 -10.28 0.21
C GLU A 42 3.15 -9.72 -1.21
N ASN A 43 4.06 -8.82 -1.60
CA ASN A 43 4.04 -8.18 -2.91
C ASN A 43 4.56 -9.15 -3.99
N PRO A 44 3.69 -9.70 -4.87
CA PRO A 44 4.12 -10.66 -5.87
C PRO A 44 4.93 -10.01 -6.99
N TYR A 45 4.83 -8.68 -7.16
CA TYR A 45 5.42 -7.95 -8.28
C TYR A 45 6.77 -7.31 -7.94
N LYS A 46 7.29 -7.47 -6.71
CA LYS A 46 8.47 -6.73 -6.21
C LYS A 46 9.72 -6.83 -7.11
N ASN A 47 9.86 -7.95 -7.82
CA ASN A 47 10.99 -8.24 -8.71
C ASN A 47 10.68 -8.04 -10.19
N GLU A 48 9.48 -7.60 -10.55
CA GLU A 48 9.07 -7.41 -11.94
C GLU A 48 9.44 -6.02 -12.49
N ALA A 49 9.56 -5.93 -13.80
CA ALA A 49 9.55 -4.63 -14.47
C ALA A 49 8.18 -3.95 -14.25
N HIS A 50 8.18 -2.64 -14.03
CA HIS A 50 6.96 -1.87 -13.74
C HIS A 50 6.19 -2.34 -12.50
N SER A 51 6.90 -2.90 -11.50
CA SER A 51 6.33 -3.47 -10.28
C SER A 51 5.27 -2.59 -9.60
N GLY A 52 5.48 -1.27 -9.52
CA GLY A 52 4.50 -0.33 -8.97
C GLY A 52 3.17 -0.31 -9.72
N ILE A 53 3.20 -0.33 -11.06
CA ILE A 53 1.99 -0.31 -11.89
C ILE A 53 1.22 -1.63 -11.71
N ASN A 54 1.93 -2.77 -11.68
CA ASN A 54 1.31 -4.07 -11.49
C ASN A 54 0.68 -4.19 -10.09
N LEU A 55 1.39 -3.72 -9.05
CA LEU A 55 0.88 -3.69 -7.69
C LEU A 55 -0.38 -2.84 -7.56
N VAL A 56 -0.44 -1.68 -8.21
CA VAL A 56 -1.65 -0.85 -8.24
C VAL A 56 -2.83 -1.57 -8.83
N LYS A 57 -2.67 -2.18 -10.01
CA LYS A 57 -3.76 -2.87 -10.70
C LYS A 57 -4.33 -3.97 -9.81
N PHE A 58 -3.45 -4.69 -9.12
CA PHE A 58 -3.83 -5.68 -8.13
C PHE A 58 -4.62 -5.09 -6.95
N LEU A 59 -4.19 -3.95 -6.39
CA LEU A 59 -4.89 -3.28 -5.28
C LEU A 59 -6.25 -2.71 -5.70
N ILE A 60 -6.37 -2.17 -6.92
CA ILE A 60 -7.65 -1.73 -7.49
C ILE A 60 -8.63 -2.91 -7.59
N ASN A 61 -8.18 -4.06 -8.08
CA ASN A 61 -9.01 -5.27 -8.15
C ASN A 61 -9.44 -5.78 -6.76
N LYS A 62 -8.69 -5.43 -5.70
CA LYS A 62 -9.05 -5.70 -4.30
C LYS A 62 -9.95 -4.63 -3.67
N GLY A 63 -10.36 -3.61 -4.41
CA GLY A 63 -11.23 -2.54 -3.91
C GLY A 63 -10.52 -1.51 -3.04
N VAL A 64 -9.18 -1.45 -3.08
CA VAL A 64 -8.42 -0.42 -2.37
C VAL A 64 -8.76 0.95 -2.92
N SER A 65 -9.17 1.87 -2.04
CA SER A 65 -9.53 3.24 -2.39
C SER A 65 -8.37 4.22 -2.19
N THR A 66 -7.44 3.91 -1.29
CA THR A 66 -6.36 4.83 -0.89
C THR A 66 -5.08 4.06 -0.64
N ILE A 67 -3.95 4.59 -1.13
CA ILE A 67 -2.62 4.05 -0.86
C ILE A 67 -1.85 5.03 0.04
N ILE A 68 -1.26 4.52 1.12
CA ILE A 68 -0.36 5.23 2.03
C ILE A 68 1.02 4.62 1.85
N THR A 69 1.97 5.41 1.36
CA THR A 69 3.31 4.92 1.04
C THR A 69 4.33 6.05 1.14
N GLY A 70 5.61 5.73 0.99
CA GLY A 70 6.69 6.71 0.90
C GLY A 70 6.85 7.21 -0.54
N GLU A 71 7.96 6.81 -1.16
CA GLU A 71 8.33 7.23 -2.51
C GLU A 71 7.63 6.41 -3.59
N VAL A 72 7.28 7.12 -4.65
CA VAL A 72 6.59 6.60 -5.82
C VAL A 72 7.31 7.09 -7.07
N GLY A 73 7.58 6.20 -8.02
CA GLY A 73 8.32 6.54 -9.24
C GLY A 73 7.55 7.45 -10.20
N ALA A 74 8.27 8.09 -11.14
CA ALA A 74 7.78 9.14 -12.04
C ALA A 74 6.61 8.73 -12.98
N HIS A 75 6.32 7.43 -13.11
CA HIS A 75 5.26 6.92 -13.98
C HIS A 75 3.89 6.77 -13.28
N PHE A 76 3.76 7.31 -12.07
CA PHE A 76 2.66 7.00 -11.18
C PHE A 76 1.76 8.21 -10.98
N ILE A 77 0.54 8.16 -11.51
CA ILE A 77 -0.49 9.18 -11.29
C ILE A 77 -1.70 8.49 -10.69
N ILE A 78 -1.75 8.48 -9.35
CA ILE A 78 -2.91 8.05 -8.56
C ILE A 78 -3.00 9.01 -7.39
N ARG A 79 -4.21 9.27 -6.89
CA ARG A 79 -4.47 10.11 -5.73
C ARG A 79 -3.79 9.52 -4.48
N VAL A 80 -2.52 9.86 -4.25
CA VAL A 80 -1.81 9.54 -3.02
C VAL A 80 -2.36 10.46 -1.93
N GLY A 81 -3.13 9.89 -1.01
CA GLY A 81 -3.53 10.59 0.20
C GLY A 81 -2.36 10.58 1.18
N PHE A 82 -1.65 11.70 1.30
CA PHE A 82 -0.70 11.89 2.40
C PHE A 82 -1.47 11.91 3.72
N VAL A 83 -1.41 10.83 4.49
CA VAL A 83 -1.90 10.82 5.88
C VAL A 83 -0.71 10.98 6.80
N PHE A 84 -0.30 12.23 7.02
CA PHE A 84 0.45 12.56 8.23
C PHE A 84 -0.55 12.66 9.38
N LYS A 85 -0.52 11.70 10.30
CA LYS A 85 -1.09 11.91 11.63
C LYS A 85 -0.02 11.63 12.67
N HIS A 86 0.93 12.55 12.78
CA HIS A 86 1.65 12.75 14.02
C HIS A 86 0.70 13.43 15.01
N LYS A 87 0.31 12.70 16.05
CA LYS A 87 -0.02 13.31 17.33
C LYS A 87 0.73 12.51 18.39
N PHE A 88 1.75 13.16 18.95
CA PHE A 88 2.34 12.82 20.23
C PHE A 88 1.26 12.86 21.33
#